data_AF-A0A558ZX63-F1
#
_entry.id   AF-A0A558ZX63-F1
#
_cell.length_a   1.000
_cell.length_b   1.000
_cell.length_c   1.000
_cell.angle_alpha   90.00
_cell.angle_beta   90.00
_cell.angle_gamma   90.00
#
_symmetry.space_group_name_H-M   'P 1'
#
loop_
_entity.id
_entity.type
_entity.pdbx_description
1 polymer ?
#
loop_
_entity_poly.entity_id
_entity_poly.type
_entity_poly.pdbx_seq_one_letter_code
_entity_poly.pdbx_strand_id
1 'polypeptide(L)'
;FIILFILLSTFLILMPRITWQLIYSKRKKGSGDGEHRRTFLIGAGDGGALFMDSYQHPTSELELVGILDKDSKKKGQKLGGIPVLGSYDDLPELAKRHQIERVIVAIPSLDPSEYERILQMCNKLGVKCYKMPKVETVVQGLHQAGTGFQKIDITDLLGRQEIRLDESRLGAELTGKTILVTGAGGSIGSEICRQVSRFNPERIVLLGHGENSIYLVYHELIRKFQGIDYVPVIADIQDYDRLLQVFEQYKPAIVYHAAAHKHVPMMERNPKEAFKNNIRGTYNVAKAVDEAKVPKMVMISTDKAVNPPNVMGATKRVAELIVTGFNQRSQSTYCAVRFGNVLGSRGSVIPVFERQIAEG
;
A
#
# COMPACT_ATOMS: atom_id res chain seq x y z
N PHE A 1 10.22 -65.20 -13.87
CA PHE A 1 10.72 -64.22 -14.85
C PHE A 1 10.04 -62.86 -14.71
N ILE A 2 8.71 -62.77 -14.80
CA ILE A 2 7.95 -61.51 -14.73
C ILE A 2 8.17 -60.74 -13.42
N ILE A 3 8.14 -61.43 -12.26
CA ILE A 3 8.36 -60.78 -10.95
C ILE A 3 9.76 -60.17 -10.84
N LEU A 4 10.77 -60.88 -11.37
CA LEU A 4 12.15 -60.39 -11.40
C LEU A 4 12.29 -59.15 -12.29
N PHE A 5 11.59 -59.13 -13.43
CA PHE A 5 11.56 -57.98 -14.33
C PHE A 5 10.89 -56.74 -13.69
N ILE A 6 9.80 -56.94 -12.95
CA ILE A 6 9.11 -55.85 -12.22
C ILE A 6 10.01 -55.29 -11.10
N LEU A 7 10.67 -56.15 -10.31
CA LEU A 7 11.60 -55.71 -9.27
C LEU A 7 12.81 -54.97 -9.85
N LEU A 8 13.35 -55.44 -10.98
CA LEU A 8 14.49 -54.78 -11.63
C LEU A 8 14.09 -53.42 -12.21
N SER A 9 12.93 -53.34 -12.87
CA SER A 9 12.43 -52.09 -13.47
C SER A 9 12.09 -51.02 -12.43
N THR A 10 11.44 -51.40 -11.33
CA THR A 10 11.15 -50.49 -10.21
C THR A 10 12.42 -49.97 -9.54
N PHE A 11 13.41 -50.84 -9.31
CA PHE A 11 14.71 -50.44 -8.79
C PHE A 11 15.42 -49.46 -9.73
N LEU A 12 15.46 -49.75 -11.03
CA LEU A 12 16.10 -48.90 -12.04
C LEU A 12 15.44 -47.52 -12.20
N ILE A 13 14.15 -47.36 -11.89
CA ILE A 13 13.46 -46.06 -11.95
C ILE A 13 13.62 -45.27 -10.64
N LEU A 14 13.56 -45.95 -9.49
CA LEU A 14 13.62 -45.31 -8.17
C LEU A 14 15.05 -44.92 -7.77
N MET A 15 16.04 -45.77 -8.04
CA MET A 15 17.43 -45.51 -7.65
C MET A 15 17.98 -44.21 -8.22
N PRO A 16 17.83 -43.90 -9.53
CA PRO A 16 18.30 -42.62 -10.08
C PRO A 16 17.60 -41.41 -9.46
N ARG A 17 16.31 -41.50 -9.12
CA ARG A 17 15.58 -40.41 -8.47
C ARG A 17 16.04 -40.19 -7.04
N ILE A 18 16.22 -41.26 -6.27
CA ILE A 18 16.68 -41.19 -4.88
C ILE A 18 18.13 -40.72 -4.84
N THR A 19 19.00 -41.28 -5.69
CA THR A 19 20.39 -40.82 -5.80
C THR A 19 20.48 -39.38 -6.29
N TRP A 20 19.66 -38.96 -7.27
CA TRP A 20 19.57 -37.56 -7.68
C TRP A 20 19.07 -36.65 -6.55
N GLN A 21 18.07 -37.06 -5.77
CA GLN A 21 17.61 -36.31 -4.59
C GLN A 21 18.66 -36.25 -3.48
N LEU A 22 19.43 -37.31 -3.26
CA LEU A 22 20.52 -37.34 -2.28
C LEU A 22 21.72 -36.53 -2.74
N ILE A 23 22.06 -36.56 -4.03
CA ILE A 23 23.10 -35.73 -4.63
C ILE A 23 22.65 -34.27 -4.69
N TYR A 24 21.38 -33.98 -5.00
CA TYR A 24 20.82 -32.64 -5.00
C TYR A 24 20.71 -32.08 -3.57
N SER A 25 20.32 -32.89 -2.58
CA SER A 25 20.31 -32.46 -1.18
C SER A 25 21.71 -32.26 -0.60
N LYS A 26 22.71 -33.04 -1.06
CA LYS A 26 24.13 -32.85 -0.72
C LYS A 26 24.82 -31.73 -1.50
N ARG A 27 24.47 -31.49 -2.77
CA ARG A 27 24.93 -30.35 -3.60
C ARG A 27 24.26 -29.03 -3.22
N LYS A 28 23.05 -29.06 -2.65
CA LYS A 28 22.47 -27.90 -1.96
C LYS A 28 23.08 -27.67 -0.56
N LYS A 29 23.88 -28.62 -0.07
CA LYS A 29 24.68 -28.54 1.17
C LYS A 29 26.19 -28.35 0.94
N GLY A 30 26.64 -28.27 -0.31
CA GLY A 30 28.04 -28.08 -0.66
C GLY A 30 28.15 -27.63 -2.10
N SER A 31 28.76 -26.47 -2.31
CA SER A 31 28.83 -25.68 -3.57
C SER A 31 27.74 -24.62 -3.72
N GLY A 32 27.67 -23.69 -2.76
CA GLY A 32 27.11 -22.37 -2.96
C GLY A 32 27.92 -21.40 -2.10
N ASP A 33 28.78 -20.61 -2.74
CA ASP A 33 29.52 -19.50 -2.16
C ASP A 33 28.54 -18.35 -1.84
N GLY A 34 27.58 -18.63 -0.96
CA GLY A 34 26.61 -17.66 -0.48
C GLY A 34 27.17 -17.04 0.81
N GLU A 35 27.64 -15.81 0.71
CA GLU A 35 27.95 -14.96 1.87
C GLU A 35 26.78 -15.04 2.87
N HIS A 36 27.02 -15.68 4.01
CA HIS A 36 26.06 -15.67 5.11
C HIS A 36 25.99 -14.25 5.62
N ARG A 37 24.84 -13.60 5.43
CA ARG A 37 24.72 -12.18 5.78
C ARG A 37 24.55 -12.04 7.28
N ARG A 38 25.64 -11.62 7.92
CA ARG A 38 25.74 -11.42 9.36
C ARG A 38 24.77 -10.34 9.80
N THR A 39 23.87 -10.71 10.70
CA THR A 39 22.69 -9.91 11.04
C THR A 39 22.57 -9.74 12.54
N PHE A 40 22.26 -8.51 12.97
CA PHE A 40 21.80 -8.26 14.33
C PHE A 40 20.29 -8.17 14.42
N LEU A 41 19.75 -8.67 15.53
CA LEU A 41 18.34 -8.52 15.89
C LEU A 41 18.24 -7.43 16.96
N ILE A 42 17.40 -6.43 16.76
CA ILE A 42 17.09 -5.42 17.77
C ILE A 42 15.77 -5.79 18.44
N GLY A 43 15.81 -6.01 19.75
CA GLY A 43 14.69 -6.43 20.59
C GLY A 43 14.79 -7.88 21.04
N ALA A 44 15.01 -8.08 22.34
CA ALA A 44 14.94 -9.37 23.03
C ALA A 44 13.63 -9.50 23.83
N GLY A 45 12.56 -8.80 23.42
CA GLY A 45 11.22 -8.93 23.99
C GLY A 45 10.36 -9.94 23.22
N ASP A 46 9.05 -9.87 23.39
CA ASP A 46 8.09 -10.80 22.76
C ASP A 46 8.22 -10.86 21.23
N GLY A 47 8.46 -9.71 20.59
CA GLY A 47 8.70 -9.65 19.15
C GLY A 47 9.99 -10.38 18.72
N GLY A 48 11.06 -10.27 19.51
CA GLY A 48 12.29 -11.02 19.29
C GLY A 48 12.09 -12.52 19.51
N ALA A 49 11.32 -12.92 20.53
CA ALA A 49 11.02 -14.32 20.78
C ALA A 49 10.21 -14.95 19.63
N LEU A 50 9.20 -14.23 19.12
CA LEU A 50 8.43 -14.64 17.96
C LEU A 50 9.30 -14.78 16.70
N PHE A 51 10.24 -13.85 16.50
CA PHE A 51 11.21 -13.94 15.43
C PHE A 51 12.05 -15.21 15.54
N MET A 52 12.54 -15.52 16.75
CA MET A 52 13.34 -16.72 17.00
C MET A 52 12.57 -18.02 16.78
N ASP A 53 11.26 -18.06 17.04
CA ASP A 53 10.42 -19.24 16.77
C ASP A 53 10.29 -19.54 15.27
N SER A 54 10.27 -18.50 14.43
CA SER A 54 10.31 -18.63 12.96
C SER A 54 11.71 -18.90 12.40
N TYR A 55 12.76 -18.57 13.17
CA TYR A 55 14.16 -18.75 12.82
C TYR A 55 14.63 -20.16 13.20
N GLN A 56 14.13 -21.18 12.50
CA GLN A 56 14.40 -22.57 12.88
C GLN A 56 15.71 -23.14 12.32
N HIS A 57 16.32 -22.53 11.29
CA HIS A 57 17.66 -22.89 10.80
C HIS A 57 18.40 -21.69 10.19
N PRO A 58 19.74 -21.61 10.31
CA PRO A 58 20.55 -20.71 9.50
C PRO A 58 20.28 -21.02 8.02
N THR A 59 19.72 -20.05 7.31
CA THR A 59 19.60 -20.11 5.85
C THR A 59 20.76 -19.34 5.25
N SER A 60 21.10 -19.61 3.99
CA SER A 60 22.15 -18.89 3.27
C SER A 60 21.93 -17.36 3.19
N GLU A 61 20.76 -16.86 3.60
CA GLU A 61 20.40 -15.44 3.55
C GLU A 61 20.47 -14.73 4.90
N LEU A 62 20.54 -15.43 6.03
CA LEU A 62 20.41 -14.82 7.36
C LEU A 62 21.19 -15.60 8.43
N GLU A 63 22.26 -14.98 8.94
CA GLU A 63 23.01 -15.48 10.10
C GLU A 63 22.88 -14.48 11.26
N LEU A 64 22.18 -14.86 12.33
CA LEU A 64 22.08 -14.03 13.53
C LEU A 64 23.36 -14.12 14.36
N VAL A 65 24.07 -13.01 14.50
CA VAL A 65 25.34 -12.93 15.23
C VAL A 65 25.17 -12.40 16.66
N GLY A 66 24.07 -11.68 16.92
CA GLY A 66 23.81 -11.10 18.23
C GLY A 66 22.49 -10.35 18.29
N ILE A 67 22.01 -10.17 19.52
CA ILE A 67 20.78 -9.43 19.82
C ILE A 67 21.15 -8.15 20.58
N LEU A 68 20.48 -7.04 20.28
CA LEU A 68 20.63 -5.76 20.97
C LEU A 68 19.30 -5.35 21.60
N ASP A 69 19.31 -5.01 22.88
CA ASP A 69 18.12 -4.57 23.62
C ASP A 69 18.50 -3.47 24.61
N LYS A 70 17.64 -2.45 24.76
CA LYS A 70 17.87 -1.31 25.66
C LYS A 70 17.82 -1.73 27.13
N ASP A 71 17.11 -2.81 27.45
CA ASP A 71 17.01 -3.31 28.81
C ASP A 71 18.34 -3.93 29.26
N SER A 72 19.04 -3.21 30.15
CA SER A 72 20.33 -3.62 30.68
C SER A 72 20.28 -4.95 31.43
N LYS A 73 19.11 -5.34 31.96
CA LYS A 73 18.93 -6.65 32.64
C LYS A 73 19.02 -7.83 31.68
N LYS A 74 18.78 -7.60 30.39
CA LYS A 74 18.84 -8.65 29.35
C LYS A 74 20.23 -8.85 28.78
N LYS A 75 21.18 -7.94 29.02
CA LYS A 75 22.56 -8.07 28.56
C LYS A 75 23.19 -9.35 29.11
N GLY A 76 23.80 -10.14 28.24
CA GLY A 76 24.41 -11.44 28.58
C GLY A 76 23.42 -12.62 28.66
N GLN A 77 22.11 -12.37 28.60
CA GLN A 77 21.13 -13.45 28.42
C GLN A 77 21.19 -14.00 26.98
N LYS A 78 20.58 -15.17 26.77
CA LYS A 78 20.45 -15.78 25.45
C LYS A 78 18.98 -15.93 25.08
N LEU A 79 18.63 -15.59 23.85
CA LEU A 79 17.32 -15.85 23.26
C LEU A 79 17.51 -16.77 22.05
N GLY A 80 16.88 -17.95 22.08
CA GLY A 80 17.08 -18.98 21.06
C GLY A 80 18.55 -19.37 20.82
N GLY A 81 19.38 -19.32 21.87
CA GLY A 81 20.81 -19.63 21.82
C GLY A 81 21.73 -18.47 21.42
N ILE A 82 21.19 -17.36 20.91
CA ILE A 82 21.95 -16.18 20.48
C ILE A 82 22.09 -15.19 21.66
N PRO A 83 23.31 -14.67 21.95
CA PRO A 83 23.53 -13.77 23.08
C PRO A 83 23.01 -12.34 22.82
N VAL A 84 22.52 -11.71 23.89
CA VAL A 84 22.24 -10.27 23.93
C VAL A 84 23.54 -9.53 24.25
N LEU A 85 24.09 -8.84 23.25
CA LEU A 85 25.43 -8.24 23.30
C LEU A 85 25.47 -6.89 24.04
N GLY A 86 24.38 -6.13 24.01
CA GLY A 86 24.32 -4.79 24.59
C GLY A 86 23.09 -4.00 24.15
N SER A 87 23.16 -2.68 24.32
CA SER A 87 22.12 -1.77 23.82
C SER A 87 22.28 -1.60 22.31
N TYR A 88 21.20 -1.23 21.62
CA TYR A 88 21.30 -0.78 20.23
C TYR A 88 22.02 0.58 20.10
N ASP A 89 22.32 1.26 21.21
CA ASP A 89 23.31 2.36 21.25
C ASP A 89 24.73 1.89 20.88
N ASP A 90 25.06 0.65 21.22
CA ASP A 90 26.37 0.04 20.97
C ASP A 90 26.53 -0.43 19.52
N LEU A 91 25.49 -0.26 18.70
CA LEU A 91 25.41 -0.73 17.32
C LEU A 91 26.63 -0.28 16.47
N PRO A 92 27.12 0.97 16.52
CA PRO A 92 28.29 1.38 15.72
C PRO A 92 29.58 0.63 16.05
N GLU A 93 29.80 0.30 17.32
CA GLU A 93 31.00 -0.44 17.75
C GLU A 93 30.85 -1.94 17.43
N LEU A 94 29.69 -2.51 17.78
CA LEU A 94 29.41 -3.93 17.58
C LEU A 94 29.29 -4.29 16.10
N ALA A 95 28.75 -3.40 15.26
CA ALA A 95 28.66 -3.61 13.82
C ALA A 95 30.04 -3.78 13.17
N LYS A 96 31.02 -2.97 13.59
CA LYS A 96 32.41 -3.08 13.10
C LYS A 96 33.08 -4.35 13.59
N ARG A 97 32.94 -4.66 14.88
CA ARG A 97 33.54 -5.86 15.50
C ARG A 97 33.02 -7.15 14.89
N HIS A 98 31.72 -7.21 14.61
CA HIS A 98 31.04 -8.41 14.12
C HIS A 98 30.79 -8.40 12.61
N GLN A 99 31.26 -7.38 11.88
CA GLN A 99 31.12 -7.24 10.43
C GLN A 99 29.69 -7.52 9.94
N ILE A 100 28.72 -6.85 10.55
CA ILE A 100 27.32 -7.07 10.20
C ILE A 100 26.98 -6.40 8.87
N GLU A 101 26.11 -7.05 8.10
CA GLU A 101 25.56 -6.51 6.85
C GLU A 101 24.11 -6.07 7.00
N ARG A 102 23.41 -6.61 8.02
CA ARG A 102 21.99 -6.36 8.23
C ARG A 102 21.63 -6.15 9.70
N VAL A 103 20.55 -5.41 9.91
CA VAL A 103 19.87 -5.24 11.19
C VAL A 103 18.39 -5.51 10.98
N ILE A 104 17.78 -6.29 11.87
CA ILE A 104 16.35 -6.56 11.90
C ILE A 104 15.78 -5.98 13.19
N VAL A 105 14.82 -5.07 13.09
CA VAL A 105 14.13 -4.50 14.26
C VAL A 105 12.88 -5.33 14.56
N ALA A 106 12.94 -6.08 15.65
CA ALA A 106 11.89 -6.95 16.18
C ALA A 106 11.19 -6.35 17.40
N ILE A 107 10.98 -5.02 17.37
CA ILE A 107 10.17 -4.27 18.34
C ILE A 107 9.05 -3.56 17.56
N PRO A 108 7.92 -4.23 17.28
CA PRO A 108 6.83 -3.64 16.47
C PRO A 108 6.23 -2.37 17.07
N SER A 109 6.31 -2.23 18.39
CA SER A 109 5.83 -1.09 19.19
C SER A 109 6.89 -0.01 19.45
N LEU A 110 8.04 -0.07 18.79
CA LEU A 110 9.11 0.90 18.99
C LEU A 110 8.64 2.31 18.60
N ASP A 111 8.99 3.31 19.42
CA ASP A 111 8.70 4.70 19.13
C ASP A 111 9.32 5.12 17.78
N PRO A 112 8.60 5.88 16.92
CA PRO A 112 9.12 6.30 15.62
C PRO A 112 10.47 7.03 15.69
N SER A 113 10.69 7.85 16.72
CA SER A 113 11.95 8.60 16.88
C SER A 113 13.13 7.69 17.22
N GLU A 114 12.90 6.64 18.02
CA GLU A 114 13.93 5.65 18.32
C GLU A 114 14.24 4.76 17.11
N TYR A 115 13.22 4.41 16.32
CA TYR A 115 13.39 3.68 15.07
C TYR A 115 14.19 4.48 14.04
N GLU A 116 13.88 5.77 13.87
CA GLU A 116 14.64 6.67 12.99
C GLU A 116 16.10 6.76 13.42
N ARG A 117 16.37 6.84 14.73
CA ARG A 117 17.73 6.85 15.26
C ARG A 117 18.50 5.58 14.89
N ILE A 118 17.87 4.41 14.99
CA ILE A 118 18.46 3.13 14.58
C ILE A 118 18.75 3.12 13.08
N LEU A 119 17.81 3.60 12.25
CA LEU A 119 18.02 3.72 10.81
C LEU A 119 19.19 4.62 10.45
N GLN A 120 19.30 5.79 11.10
CA GLN A 120 20.41 6.71 10.88
C GLN A 120 21.75 6.08 11.25
N MET A 121 21.81 5.30 12.34
CA MET A 121 23.01 4.53 12.69
C MET A 121 23.35 3.48 11.63
N CYS A 122 22.36 2.71 11.17
CA CYS A 122 22.56 1.72 10.11
C CYS A 122 23.08 2.35 8.80
N ASN A 123 22.48 3.47 8.39
CA ASN A 123 22.88 4.19 7.17
C ASN A 123 24.32 4.71 7.25
N LYS A 124 24.72 5.28 8.39
CA LYS A 124 26.12 5.73 8.61
C LYS A 124 27.12 4.58 8.55
N LEU A 125 26.69 3.37 8.88
CA LEU A 125 27.51 2.16 8.88
C LEU A 125 27.45 1.40 7.55
N GLY A 126 26.60 1.81 6.59
CA GLY A 126 26.39 1.08 5.34
C GLY A 126 25.62 -0.24 5.51
N VAL A 127 24.92 -0.42 6.63
CA VAL A 127 24.22 -1.65 7.01
C VAL A 127 22.75 -1.57 6.62
N LYS A 128 22.18 -2.65 6.05
CA LYS A 128 20.78 -2.68 5.64
C LYS A 128 19.85 -2.94 6.83
N CYS A 129 18.91 -2.03 7.09
CA CYS A 129 17.94 -2.17 8.17
C CYS A 129 16.58 -2.69 7.66
N TYR A 130 15.99 -3.64 8.39
CA TYR A 130 14.71 -4.26 8.10
C TYR A 130 13.81 -4.19 9.34
N LYS A 131 12.49 -4.16 9.16
CA LYS A 131 11.51 -4.13 10.25
C LYS A 131 10.68 -5.41 10.22
N MET A 132 10.38 -5.95 11.41
CA MET A 132 9.45 -7.07 11.54
C MET A 132 8.00 -6.58 11.31
N PRO A 133 7.19 -7.29 10.52
CA PRO A 133 5.77 -6.95 10.37
C PRO A 133 5.03 -7.07 11.72
N LYS A 134 3.91 -6.35 11.85
CA LYS A 134 3.05 -6.42 13.05
C LYS A 134 2.46 -7.82 13.17
N VAL A 135 2.29 -8.31 14.41
CA VAL A 135 1.82 -9.67 14.74
C VAL A 135 0.47 -9.99 14.08
N GLU A 136 -0.42 -9.01 13.95
CA GLU A 136 -1.73 -9.12 13.26
C GLU A 136 -1.59 -9.58 11.80
N THR A 137 -0.52 -9.19 11.12
CA THR A 137 -0.24 -9.56 9.72
C THR A 137 0.35 -10.97 9.60
N VAL A 138 1.06 -11.44 10.63
CA VAL A 138 1.65 -12.79 10.67
C VAL A 138 0.58 -13.85 10.92
N VAL A 139 -0.42 -13.55 11.76
CA VAL A 139 -1.52 -14.48 12.06
C VAL A 139 -2.48 -14.65 10.88
N GLN A 140 -2.63 -13.65 10.00
CA GLN A 140 -3.47 -13.74 8.80
C GLN A 140 -2.78 -14.35 7.56
N GLY A 141 -1.48 -14.64 7.62
CA GLY A 141 -0.67 -15.02 6.46
C GLY A 141 0.10 -16.33 6.64
N LEU A 142 -0.60 -17.44 6.90
CA LEU A 142 0.02 -18.76 6.80
C LEU A 142 0.27 -19.12 5.33
N HIS A 143 1.53 -19.47 5.04
CA HIS A 143 2.10 -19.95 3.77
C HIS A 143 2.71 -18.90 2.83
N GLN A 144 3.87 -18.37 3.21
CA GLN A 144 5.07 -18.40 2.37
C GLN A 144 6.32 -18.22 3.23
N ALA A 145 6.96 -19.33 3.57
CA ALA A 145 8.31 -19.33 4.11
C ALA A 145 9.27 -18.94 2.97
N GLY A 146 9.85 -17.74 3.09
CA GLY A 146 10.76 -17.16 2.10
C GLY A 146 10.22 -15.84 1.57
N THR A 147 10.94 -14.74 1.81
CA THR A 147 10.62 -13.35 1.41
C THR A 147 9.59 -12.60 2.28
N GLY A 148 9.81 -12.57 3.60
CA GLY A 148 8.97 -11.81 4.54
C GLY A 148 9.57 -10.50 5.06
N PHE A 149 10.58 -9.93 4.38
CA PHE A 149 11.18 -8.65 4.79
C PHE A 149 10.60 -7.52 3.93
N GLN A 150 9.73 -6.69 4.51
CA GLN A 150 9.28 -5.48 3.84
C GLN A 150 10.42 -4.45 3.83
N LYS A 151 10.75 -3.96 2.62
CA LYS A 151 11.56 -2.76 2.44
C LYS A 151 10.78 -1.58 3.03
N ILE A 152 11.47 -0.69 3.72
CA ILE A 152 10.89 0.49 4.40
C ILE A 152 9.99 1.25 3.40
N ASP A 153 8.72 1.42 3.76
CA ASP A 153 7.81 2.30 3.03
C ASP A 153 8.16 3.75 3.40
N ILE A 154 8.40 4.59 2.38
CA ILE A 154 8.76 6.01 2.55
C ILE A 154 7.68 6.77 3.36
N THR A 155 6.45 6.26 3.40
CA THR A 155 5.37 6.82 4.21
C THR A 155 5.62 6.77 5.72
N ASP A 156 6.34 5.76 6.22
CA ASP A 156 6.70 5.62 7.64
C ASP A 156 7.69 6.71 8.09
N LEU A 157 8.45 7.28 7.16
CA LEU A 157 9.45 8.35 7.42
C LEU A 157 8.84 9.75 7.48
N LEU A 158 7.56 9.90 7.13
CA LEU A 158 6.92 11.22 6.97
C LEU A 158 6.04 11.62 8.16
N GLY A 159 6.03 10.82 9.23
CA GLY A 159 5.68 11.24 10.60
C GLY A 159 4.27 11.79 10.80
N ARG A 160 3.33 11.61 9.86
CA ARG A 160 1.97 12.13 10.02
C ARG A 160 1.18 11.26 11.00
N GLN A 161 0.74 11.87 12.09
CA GLN A 161 -0.33 11.30 12.90
C GLN A 161 -1.62 11.29 12.06
N GLU A 162 -2.20 10.11 11.86
CA GLU A 162 -3.53 10.00 11.28
C GLU A 162 -4.53 10.72 12.20
N ILE A 163 -5.28 11.66 11.62
CA ILE A 163 -6.37 12.32 12.33
C ILE A 163 -7.46 11.25 12.55
N ARG A 164 -7.77 10.96 13.82
CA ARG A 164 -8.92 10.12 14.17
C ARG A 164 -10.20 10.86 13.80
N LEU A 165 -10.84 10.43 12.72
CA LEU A 165 -12.12 10.96 12.27
C LEU A 165 -13.22 10.55 13.25
N ASP A 166 -14.24 11.38 13.42
CA ASP A 166 -15.45 11.01 14.15
C ASP A 166 -16.28 10.03 13.30
N GLU A 167 -16.01 8.74 13.49
CA GLU A 167 -16.60 7.63 12.71
C GLU A 167 -18.13 7.54 12.88
N SER A 168 -18.67 8.04 14.00
CA SER A 168 -20.09 7.92 14.33
C SER A 168 -20.99 8.72 13.38
N ARG A 169 -20.60 9.96 13.06
CA ARG A 169 -21.31 10.83 12.12
C ARG A 169 -21.19 10.37 10.67
N LEU A 170 -20.00 9.91 10.27
CA LEU A 170 -19.76 9.39 8.92
C LEU A 170 -20.57 8.11 8.65
N GLY A 171 -20.65 7.21 9.64
CA GLY A 171 -21.43 5.98 9.52
C GLY A 171 -22.90 6.24 9.20
N ALA A 172 -23.54 7.20 9.88
CA ALA A 172 -24.96 7.51 9.67
C ALA A 172 -25.26 8.04 8.25
N GLU A 173 -24.32 8.74 7.61
CA GLU A 173 -24.51 9.27 6.25
C GLU A 173 -24.25 8.21 5.15
N LEU A 174 -23.43 7.20 5.42
CA LEU A 174 -22.96 6.24 4.41
C LEU A 174 -23.64 4.88 4.49
N THR A 175 -24.04 4.43 5.68
CA THR A 175 -24.59 3.09 5.90
C THR A 175 -25.87 2.88 5.09
N GLY A 176 -25.95 1.77 4.35
CA GLY A 176 -27.14 1.42 3.57
C GLY A 176 -27.48 2.43 2.45
N LYS A 177 -26.51 3.25 2.01
CA LYS A 177 -26.70 4.18 0.89
C LYS A 177 -26.02 3.69 -0.38
N THR A 178 -26.51 4.15 -1.53
CA THR A 178 -25.79 4.05 -2.79
C THR A 178 -24.83 5.23 -2.93
N ILE A 179 -23.54 4.95 -3.07
CA ILE A 179 -22.48 5.94 -3.22
C ILE A 179 -21.88 5.84 -4.62
N LEU A 180 -21.71 6.97 -5.31
CA LEU A 180 -21.03 7.00 -6.61
C LEU A 180 -19.67 7.69 -6.50
N VAL A 181 -18.63 7.03 -7.01
CA VAL A 181 -17.27 7.58 -7.03
C VAL A 181 -16.81 7.69 -8.49
N THR A 182 -16.60 8.91 -8.98
CA THR A 182 -15.98 9.12 -10.30
C THR A 182 -14.46 9.09 -10.18
N GLY A 183 -13.78 8.54 -11.19
CA GLY A 183 -12.34 8.31 -11.12
C GLY A 183 -11.98 7.22 -10.10
N ALA A 184 -12.89 6.26 -9.88
CA ALA A 184 -12.76 5.24 -8.84
C ALA A 184 -11.49 4.38 -8.97
N GLY A 185 -10.98 4.18 -10.18
CA GLY A 185 -9.72 3.45 -10.42
C GLY A 185 -8.44 4.29 -10.23
N GLY A 186 -8.56 5.59 -9.97
CA GLY A 186 -7.43 6.47 -9.68
C GLY A 186 -7.00 6.39 -8.20
N SER A 187 -5.80 6.88 -7.87
CA SER A 187 -5.25 6.76 -6.51
C SER A 187 -6.18 7.27 -5.42
N ILE A 188 -6.80 8.43 -5.61
CA ILE A 188 -7.72 9.02 -4.63
C ILE A 188 -9.08 8.30 -4.67
N GLY A 189 -9.62 8.07 -5.86
CA GLY A 189 -10.92 7.41 -6.02
C GLY A 189 -10.92 6.01 -5.38
N SER A 190 -9.86 5.24 -5.58
CA SER A 190 -9.76 3.89 -5.00
C SER A 190 -9.68 3.92 -3.48
N GLU A 191 -9.02 4.94 -2.93
CA GLU A 191 -8.93 5.10 -1.49
C GLU A 191 -10.26 5.56 -0.89
N ILE A 192 -10.97 6.47 -1.54
CA ILE A 192 -12.34 6.84 -1.17
C ILE A 192 -13.23 5.60 -1.15
N CYS A 193 -13.15 4.75 -2.18
CA CYS A 193 -13.94 3.51 -2.20
C CYS A 193 -13.61 2.62 -1.00
N ARG A 194 -12.32 2.42 -0.68
CA ARG A 194 -11.89 1.65 0.50
C ARG A 194 -12.41 2.24 1.81
N GLN A 195 -12.32 3.55 1.99
CA GLN A 195 -12.76 4.21 3.23
C GLN A 195 -14.29 4.16 3.38
N VAL A 196 -15.03 4.44 2.30
CA VAL A 196 -16.50 4.36 2.30
C VAL A 196 -16.96 2.93 2.60
N SER A 197 -16.26 1.91 2.10
CA SER A 197 -16.60 0.50 2.33
C SER A 197 -16.59 0.08 3.80
N ARG A 198 -15.83 0.77 4.66
CA ARG A 198 -15.80 0.50 6.11
C ARG A 198 -17.11 0.82 6.82
N PHE A 199 -17.97 1.62 6.18
CA PHE A 199 -19.25 2.06 6.74
C PHE A 199 -20.46 1.29 6.19
N ASN A 200 -20.24 0.13 5.54
CA ASN A 200 -21.30 -0.75 5.02
C ASN A 200 -22.40 -0.02 4.20
N PRO A 201 -22.02 0.70 3.12
CA PRO A 201 -23.00 1.20 2.17
C PRO A 201 -23.76 0.03 1.51
N GLU A 202 -24.96 0.30 1.00
CA GLU A 202 -25.70 -0.69 0.21
C GLU A 202 -24.96 -1.00 -1.09
N ARG A 203 -24.48 0.07 -1.76
CA ARG A 203 -23.85 -0.02 -3.07
C ARG A 203 -22.75 1.02 -3.24
N ILE A 204 -21.67 0.65 -3.93
CA ILE A 204 -20.67 1.59 -4.44
C ILE A 204 -20.56 1.47 -5.97
N VAL A 205 -20.92 2.54 -6.68
CA VAL A 205 -20.78 2.67 -8.13
C VAL A 205 -19.37 3.19 -8.44
N LEU A 206 -18.55 2.33 -9.03
CA LEU A 206 -17.15 2.59 -9.38
C LEU A 206 -17.08 3.13 -10.80
N LEU A 207 -17.20 4.44 -10.97
CA LEU A 207 -17.22 5.08 -12.29
C LEU A 207 -15.80 5.50 -12.74
N GLY A 208 -15.39 5.09 -13.94
CA GLY A 208 -14.20 5.63 -14.57
C GLY A 208 -13.98 5.15 -16.00
N HIS A 209 -13.22 5.91 -16.78
CA HIS A 209 -12.96 5.59 -18.20
C HIS A 209 -11.89 4.49 -18.38
N GLY A 210 -11.03 4.27 -17.40
CA GLY A 210 -9.92 3.31 -17.48
C GLY A 210 -10.34 1.91 -17.04
N GLU A 211 -10.70 1.06 -18.00
CA GLU A 211 -11.17 -0.32 -17.78
C GLU A 211 -10.31 -1.10 -16.77
N ASN A 212 -9.01 -1.24 -17.04
CA ASN A 212 -8.11 -1.98 -16.15
C ASN A 212 -8.03 -1.37 -14.75
N SER A 213 -8.12 -0.05 -14.64
CA SER A 213 -8.09 0.62 -13.33
C SER A 213 -9.34 0.34 -12.51
N ILE A 214 -10.51 0.26 -13.17
CA ILE A 214 -11.78 -0.10 -12.53
C ILE A 214 -11.82 -1.59 -12.18
N TYR A 215 -11.34 -2.45 -13.08
CA TYR A 215 -11.23 -3.88 -12.84
C TYR A 215 -10.40 -4.20 -11.58
N LEU A 216 -9.22 -3.58 -11.45
CA LEU A 216 -8.33 -3.81 -10.31
C LEU A 216 -8.97 -3.39 -8.98
N VAL A 217 -9.57 -2.20 -8.90
CA VAL A 217 -10.21 -1.73 -7.66
C VAL A 217 -11.47 -2.53 -7.34
N TYR A 218 -12.27 -2.91 -8.35
CA TYR A 218 -13.44 -3.76 -8.16
C TYR A 218 -13.05 -5.10 -7.51
N HIS A 219 -12.09 -5.81 -8.09
CA HIS A 219 -11.64 -7.11 -7.57
C HIS A 219 -10.97 -7.02 -6.20
N GLU A 220 -10.29 -5.90 -5.93
CA GLU A 220 -9.75 -5.65 -4.60
C GLU A 220 -10.87 -5.51 -3.55
N LEU A 221 -11.90 -4.71 -3.86
CA LEU A 221 -12.97 -4.38 -2.91
C LEU A 221 -13.86 -5.58 -2.59
N ILE A 222 -14.29 -6.35 -3.59
CA ILE A 222 -15.15 -7.53 -3.38
C ILE A 222 -14.45 -8.64 -2.58
N ARG A 223 -13.10 -8.66 -2.59
CA ARG A 223 -12.31 -9.61 -1.79
C ARG A 223 -12.19 -9.15 -0.34
N LYS A 224 -12.03 -7.85 -0.12
CA LYS A 224 -11.80 -7.26 1.20
C LYS A 224 -13.08 -7.05 2.01
N PHE A 225 -14.19 -6.70 1.36
CA PHE A 225 -15.43 -6.33 2.01
C PHE A 225 -16.59 -7.17 1.46
N GLN A 226 -17.40 -7.71 2.35
CA GLN A 226 -18.57 -8.54 2.02
C GLN A 226 -19.86 -7.76 2.30
N GLY A 227 -20.95 -8.12 1.60
CA GLY A 227 -22.27 -7.53 1.83
C GLY A 227 -22.52 -6.15 1.21
N ILE A 228 -21.60 -5.64 0.39
CA ILE A 228 -21.72 -4.38 -0.35
C ILE A 228 -21.83 -4.72 -1.84
N ASP A 229 -22.80 -4.11 -2.53
CA ASP A 229 -22.92 -4.23 -3.99
C ASP A 229 -21.92 -3.29 -4.69
N TYR A 230 -20.85 -3.85 -5.26
CA TYR A 230 -19.90 -3.07 -6.05
C TYR A 230 -20.25 -3.12 -7.52
N VAL A 231 -20.45 -1.96 -8.14
CA VAL A 231 -20.87 -1.87 -9.54
C VAL A 231 -19.80 -1.18 -10.37
N PRO A 232 -19.01 -1.90 -11.19
CA PRO A 232 -18.04 -1.30 -12.09
C PRO A 232 -18.75 -0.63 -13.27
N VAL A 233 -18.52 0.67 -13.47
CA VAL A 233 -19.10 1.44 -14.58
C VAL A 233 -17.99 2.08 -15.40
N ILE A 234 -17.86 1.63 -16.66
CA ILE A 234 -16.97 2.24 -17.62
C ILE A 234 -17.70 3.40 -18.30
N ALA A 235 -17.28 4.63 -17.98
CA ALA A 235 -17.84 5.86 -18.53
C ALA A 235 -16.83 7.01 -18.44
N ASP A 236 -16.89 7.93 -19.39
CA ASP A 236 -16.16 9.20 -19.35
C ASP A 236 -17.09 10.30 -18.80
N ILE A 237 -16.58 11.13 -17.89
CA ILE A 237 -17.35 12.26 -17.33
C ILE A 237 -17.65 13.35 -18.37
N GLN A 238 -16.96 13.31 -19.53
CA GLN A 238 -17.23 14.19 -20.67
C GLN A 238 -18.51 13.79 -21.42
N ASP A 239 -18.94 12.53 -21.32
CA ASP A 239 -20.17 12.02 -21.92
C ASP A 239 -21.34 12.24 -20.95
N TYR A 240 -22.08 13.33 -21.18
CA TYR A 240 -23.16 13.74 -20.31
C TYR A 240 -24.36 12.78 -20.35
N ASP A 241 -24.72 12.29 -21.53
CA ASP A 241 -25.88 11.42 -21.71
C ASP A 241 -25.62 10.07 -21.02
N ARG A 242 -24.39 9.55 -21.13
CA ARG A 242 -23.99 8.35 -20.40
C ARG A 242 -23.99 8.57 -18.89
N LEU A 243 -23.53 9.73 -18.41
CA LEU A 243 -23.60 10.08 -17.00
C LEU A 243 -25.04 10.10 -16.48
N LEU A 244 -25.96 10.73 -17.22
CA LEU A 244 -27.37 10.77 -16.82
C LEU A 244 -27.98 9.36 -16.68
N GLN A 245 -27.75 8.48 -17.65
CA GLN A 245 -28.21 7.09 -17.55
C GLN A 245 -27.71 6.39 -16.29
N VAL A 246 -26.44 6.61 -15.90
CA VAL A 246 -25.87 6.04 -14.68
C VAL A 246 -26.55 6.62 -13.44
N PHE A 247 -26.78 7.94 -13.41
CA PHE A 247 -27.46 8.59 -12.29
C PHE A 247 -28.92 8.14 -12.15
N GLU A 248 -29.65 8.00 -13.25
CA GLU A 248 -31.03 7.50 -13.28
C GLU A 248 -31.13 6.04 -12.85
N GLN A 249 -30.19 5.20 -13.29
CA GLN A 249 -30.16 3.78 -12.99
C GLN A 249 -29.84 3.53 -11.51
N TYR A 250 -28.82 4.20 -10.95
CA TYR A 250 -28.31 3.88 -9.62
C TYR A 250 -28.76 4.84 -8.52
N LYS A 251 -29.29 6.03 -8.87
CA LYS A 251 -29.86 7.02 -7.93
C LYS A 251 -28.97 7.25 -6.69
N PRO A 252 -27.72 7.73 -6.88
CA PRO A 252 -26.78 7.84 -5.78
C PRO A 252 -27.26 8.84 -4.72
N ALA A 253 -27.02 8.53 -3.45
CA ALA A 253 -27.27 9.44 -2.33
C ALA A 253 -26.12 10.45 -2.14
N ILE A 254 -24.90 10.04 -2.47
CA ILE A 254 -23.70 10.88 -2.38
C ILE A 254 -22.80 10.61 -3.59
N VAL A 255 -22.25 11.67 -4.16
CA VAL A 255 -21.26 11.61 -5.25
C VAL A 255 -19.91 12.13 -4.77
N TYR A 256 -18.87 11.29 -4.84
CA TYR A 256 -17.48 11.70 -4.69
C TYR A 256 -16.84 11.88 -6.07
N HIS A 257 -16.43 13.11 -6.38
CA HIS A 257 -15.84 13.46 -7.66
C HIS A 257 -14.31 13.53 -7.60
N ALA A 258 -13.64 12.44 -7.99
CA ALA A 258 -12.18 12.32 -8.01
C ALA A 258 -11.57 12.19 -9.43
N ALA A 259 -12.39 12.19 -10.48
CA ALA A 259 -11.93 12.16 -11.87
C ALA A 259 -11.33 13.53 -12.28
N ALA A 260 -10.04 13.55 -12.64
CA ALA A 260 -9.34 14.71 -13.19
C ALA A 260 -7.98 14.29 -13.78
N HIS A 261 -7.45 15.11 -14.69
CA HIS A 261 -6.04 15.09 -15.05
C HIS A 261 -5.22 15.91 -14.05
N LYS A 262 -4.10 15.34 -13.59
CA LYS A 262 -3.28 15.92 -12.50
C LYS A 262 -1.83 16.26 -12.87
N HIS A 263 -1.31 15.75 -14.00
CA HIS A 263 0.11 15.89 -14.33
C HIS A 263 0.38 17.26 -14.97
N VAL A 264 0.99 18.17 -14.22
CA VAL A 264 1.25 19.56 -14.65
C VAL A 264 1.96 19.61 -16.02
N PRO A 265 3.13 18.95 -16.24
CA PRO A 265 3.82 19.07 -17.53
C PRO A 265 3.00 18.56 -18.71
N MET A 266 2.19 17.53 -18.49
CA MET A 266 1.30 16.99 -19.53
C MET A 266 0.18 17.97 -19.85
N MET A 267 -0.39 18.63 -18.85
CA MET A 267 -1.50 19.56 -19.04
C MET A 267 -1.07 20.92 -19.59
N GLU A 268 0.16 21.36 -19.35
CA GLU A 268 0.75 22.50 -20.06
C GLU A 268 0.83 22.26 -21.57
N ARG A 269 1.17 21.02 -21.97
CA ARG A 269 1.22 20.63 -23.39
C ARG A 269 -0.15 20.30 -23.98
N ASN A 270 -1.13 19.95 -23.14
CA ASN A 270 -2.46 19.51 -23.55
C ASN A 270 -3.57 20.31 -22.84
N PRO A 271 -3.59 21.66 -22.97
CA PRO A 271 -4.53 22.50 -22.23
C PRO A 271 -5.99 22.24 -22.61
N LYS A 272 -6.24 21.84 -23.87
CA LYS A 272 -7.59 21.48 -24.34
C LYS A 272 -8.15 20.26 -23.61
N GLU A 273 -7.32 19.27 -23.34
CA GLU A 273 -7.74 18.07 -22.62
C GLU A 273 -7.90 18.35 -21.12
N ALA A 274 -7.05 19.22 -20.55
CA ALA A 274 -7.27 19.74 -19.19
C ALA A 274 -8.63 20.45 -19.07
N PHE A 275 -8.98 21.30 -20.05
CA PHE A 275 -10.28 21.99 -20.08
C PHE A 275 -11.45 20.99 -20.16
N LYS A 276 -11.42 20.07 -21.13
CA LYS A 276 -12.52 19.12 -21.33
C LYS A 276 -12.73 18.23 -20.11
N ASN A 277 -11.68 17.66 -19.54
CA ASN A 277 -11.81 16.71 -18.44
C ASN A 277 -12.05 17.43 -17.11
N ASN A 278 -11.21 18.41 -16.75
CA ASN A 278 -11.28 19.03 -15.42
C ASN A 278 -12.40 20.08 -15.32
N ILE A 279 -12.76 20.78 -16.41
CA ILE A 279 -13.79 21.84 -16.35
C ILE A 279 -15.12 21.28 -16.86
N ARG A 280 -15.19 20.88 -18.13
CA ARG A 280 -16.44 20.40 -18.73
C ARG A 280 -16.91 19.10 -18.07
N GLY A 281 -15.99 18.18 -17.77
CA GLY A 281 -16.30 16.95 -17.02
C GLY A 281 -16.85 17.23 -15.62
N THR A 282 -16.23 18.14 -14.86
CA THR A 282 -16.78 18.55 -13.55
C THR A 282 -18.15 19.23 -13.69
N TYR A 283 -18.34 20.09 -14.69
CA TYR A 283 -19.64 20.69 -14.97
C TYR A 283 -20.71 19.64 -15.27
N ASN A 284 -20.42 18.65 -16.11
CA ASN A 284 -21.33 17.56 -16.43
C ASN A 284 -21.74 16.77 -15.17
N VAL A 285 -20.78 16.42 -14.32
CA VAL A 285 -21.06 15.70 -13.06
C VAL A 285 -21.91 16.56 -12.12
N ALA A 286 -21.55 17.83 -11.92
CA ALA A 286 -22.31 18.74 -11.05
C ALA A 286 -23.74 18.97 -11.59
N LYS A 287 -23.89 19.07 -12.91
CA LYS A 287 -25.19 19.19 -13.57
C LYS A 287 -26.03 17.92 -13.39
N ALA A 288 -25.43 16.73 -13.53
CA ALA A 288 -26.12 15.46 -13.31
C ALA A 288 -26.56 15.28 -11.84
N VAL A 289 -25.75 15.74 -10.87
CA VAL A 289 -26.13 15.79 -9.44
C VAL A 289 -27.37 16.65 -9.23
N ASP A 290 -27.42 17.83 -9.85
CA ASP A 290 -28.55 18.75 -9.77
C ASP A 290 -29.82 18.17 -10.39
N GLU A 291 -29.74 17.66 -11.62
CA GLU A 291 -30.88 17.11 -12.35
C GLU A 291 -31.44 15.84 -11.68
N ALA A 292 -30.56 14.97 -11.19
CA ALA A 292 -30.96 13.76 -10.46
C ALA A 292 -31.29 14.04 -8.98
N LYS A 293 -31.21 15.29 -8.52
CA LYS A 293 -31.49 15.72 -7.14
C LYS A 293 -30.71 14.94 -6.08
N VAL A 294 -29.45 14.63 -6.39
CA VAL A 294 -28.56 13.90 -5.47
C VAL A 294 -28.25 14.80 -4.27
N PRO A 295 -28.51 14.38 -3.01
CA PRO A 295 -28.41 15.25 -1.85
C PRO A 295 -27.04 15.91 -1.64
N LYS A 296 -25.93 15.20 -1.95
CA LYS A 296 -24.58 15.68 -1.65
C LYS A 296 -23.57 15.31 -2.74
N MET A 297 -22.74 16.28 -3.12
CA MET A 297 -21.56 16.09 -3.96
C MET A 297 -20.31 16.62 -3.26
N VAL A 298 -19.25 15.81 -3.24
CA VAL A 298 -17.93 16.18 -2.73
C VAL A 298 -16.92 16.08 -3.86
N MET A 299 -16.40 17.22 -4.30
CA MET A 299 -15.33 17.31 -5.29
C MET A 299 -13.95 17.29 -4.61
N ILE A 300 -13.07 16.48 -5.17
CA ILE A 300 -11.65 16.47 -4.83
C ILE A 300 -10.92 17.57 -5.58
N SER A 301 -10.30 18.48 -4.84
CA SER A 301 -9.44 19.56 -5.34
C SER A 301 -8.01 19.41 -4.80
N THR A 302 -7.16 20.40 -5.06
CA THR A 302 -5.73 20.37 -4.81
C THR A 302 -5.20 21.72 -4.35
N ASP A 303 -4.14 21.72 -3.56
CA ASP A 303 -3.35 22.92 -3.23
C ASP A 303 -2.96 23.75 -4.46
N LYS A 304 -2.74 23.11 -5.62
CA LYS A 304 -2.35 23.78 -6.87
C LYS A 304 -3.45 24.65 -7.49
N ALA A 305 -4.67 24.60 -6.96
CA ALA A 305 -5.77 25.49 -7.34
C ALA A 305 -5.70 26.87 -6.65
N VAL A 306 -4.82 27.05 -5.67
CA VAL A 306 -4.59 28.34 -4.99
C VAL A 306 -3.63 29.17 -5.83
N ASN A 307 -4.08 30.34 -6.33
CA ASN A 307 -3.30 31.24 -7.20
C ASN A 307 -2.48 30.49 -8.27
N PRO A 308 -3.15 29.73 -9.14
CA PRO A 308 -2.50 28.71 -9.96
C PRO A 308 -1.57 29.34 -11.02
N PRO A 309 -0.27 29.00 -11.03
CA PRO A 309 0.66 29.45 -12.07
C PRO A 309 0.70 28.51 -13.29
N ASN A 310 -0.17 27.49 -13.34
CA ASN A 310 -0.17 26.44 -14.34
C ASN A 310 -1.60 26.07 -14.76
N VAL A 311 -1.75 25.55 -15.99
CA VAL A 311 -3.01 25.16 -16.62
C VAL A 311 -3.77 24.14 -15.77
N MET A 312 -3.08 23.11 -15.25
CA MET A 312 -3.72 22.09 -14.42
C MET A 312 -4.38 22.70 -13.19
N GLY A 313 -3.66 23.52 -12.44
CA GLY A 313 -4.17 24.26 -11.29
C GLY A 313 -5.30 25.21 -11.65
N ALA A 314 -5.17 25.95 -12.76
CA ALA A 314 -6.19 26.88 -13.24
C ALA A 314 -7.50 26.16 -13.58
N THR A 315 -7.43 25.03 -14.29
CA THR A 315 -8.64 24.24 -14.59
C THR A 315 -9.30 23.68 -13.33
N LYS A 316 -8.53 23.25 -12.32
CA LYS A 316 -9.09 22.82 -11.03
C LYS A 316 -9.71 23.98 -10.25
N ARG A 317 -9.14 25.18 -10.33
CA ARG A 317 -9.74 26.38 -9.73
C ARG A 317 -11.09 26.72 -10.37
N VAL A 318 -11.21 26.65 -11.70
CA VAL A 318 -12.49 26.84 -12.39
C VAL A 318 -13.49 25.75 -12.01
N ALA A 319 -13.04 24.50 -11.88
CA ALA A 319 -13.88 23.39 -11.43
C ALA A 319 -14.44 23.62 -10.01
N GLU A 320 -13.65 24.19 -9.08
CA GLU A 320 -14.17 24.63 -7.77
C GLU A 320 -15.24 25.71 -7.92
N LEU A 321 -15.03 26.72 -8.77
CA LEU A 321 -16.00 27.79 -9.00
C LEU A 321 -17.33 27.24 -9.52
N ILE A 322 -17.28 26.27 -10.43
CA ILE A 322 -18.46 25.56 -10.93
C ILE A 322 -19.22 24.91 -9.77
N VAL A 323 -18.53 24.09 -8.97
CA VAL A 323 -19.13 23.36 -7.83
C VAL A 323 -19.72 24.33 -6.80
N THR A 324 -19.00 25.40 -6.45
CA THR A 324 -19.53 26.42 -5.52
C THR A 324 -20.69 27.21 -6.11
N GLY A 325 -20.70 27.44 -7.43
CA GLY A 325 -21.81 28.09 -8.13
C GLY A 325 -23.08 27.23 -8.12
N PHE A 326 -22.96 25.91 -8.28
CA PHE A 326 -24.08 24.99 -8.09
C PHE A 326 -24.58 24.99 -6.64
N ASN A 327 -23.70 25.04 -5.65
CA ASN A 327 -24.08 25.12 -4.23
C ASN A 327 -25.01 26.29 -3.89
N GLN A 328 -24.89 27.41 -4.63
CA GLN A 328 -25.68 28.61 -4.37
C GLN A 328 -27.11 28.55 -4.94
N ARG A 329 -27.38 27.65 -5.89
CA ARG A 329 -28.64 27.62 -6.65
C ARG A 329 -29.40 26.30 -6.53
N SER A 330 -28.70 25.21 -6.25
CA SER A 330 -29.27 23.87 -6.14
C SER A 330 -29.84 23.62 -4.74
N GLN A 331 -30.74 22.65 -4.64
CA GLN A 331 -31.17 22.08 -3.36
C GLN A 331 -30.14 21.08 -2.79
N SER A 332 -29.21 20.62 -3.64
CA SER A 332 -28.14 19.71 -3.25
C SER A 332 -26.99 20.47 -2.58
N THR A 333 -26.30 19.81 -1.66
CA THR A 333 -25.08 20.35 -1.04
C THR A 333 -23.85 19.99 -1.87
N TYR A 334 -23.08 20.99 -2.25
CA TYR A 334 -21.82 20.83 -2.99
C TYR A 334 -20.65 21.31 -2.15
N CYS A 335 -19.61 20.48 -2.05
CA CYS A 335 -18.38 20.79 -1.34
C CYS A 335 -17.17 20.51 -2.24
N ALA A 336 -16.14 21.36 -2.15
CA ALA A 336 -14.83 21.11 -2.74
C ALA A 336 -13.77 21.04 -1.64
N VAL A 337 -13.03 19.94 -1.57
CA VAL A 337 -12.01 19.71 -0.54
C VAL A 337 -10.63 19.80 -1.17
N ARG A 338 -9.79 20.69 -0.66
CA ARG A 338 -8.39 20.83 -1.08
C ARG A 338 -7.48 20.03 -0.15
N PHE A 339 -6.54 19.30 -0.74
CA PHE A 339 -5.41 18.71 -0.01
C PHE A 339 -4.12 18.80 -0.83
N GLY A 340 -2.99 18.61 -0.14
CA GLY A 340 -1.66 18.62 -0.74
C GLY A 340 -1.32 17.33 -1.49
N ASN A 341 -0.04 17.03 -1.61
CA ASN A 341 0.39 15.80 -2.27
C ASN A 341 -0.04 14.54 -1.48
N VAL A 342 -0.38 13.48 -2.22
CA VAL A 342 -0.68 12.16 -1.65
C VAL A 342 0.47 11.22 -1.97
N LEU A 343 1.02 10.62 -0.91
CA LEU A 343 2.16 9.72 -0.95
C LEU A 343 1.83 8.47 -1.78
N GLY A 344 2.81 8.00 -2.55
CA GLY A 344 2.64 6.82 -3.42
C GLY A 344 1.59 6.97 -4.54
N SER A 345 1.02 8.15 -4.77
CA SER A 345 0.00 8.30 -5.81
C SER A 345 0.58 8.03 -7.21
N ARG A 346 -0.25 7.53 -8.14
CA ARG A 346 0.18 7.12 -9.49
C ARG A 346 0.95 8.24 -10.19
N GLY A 347 2.16 7.93 -10.69
CA GLY A 347 3.02 8.89 -11.37
C GLY A 347 3.51 10.05 -10.49
N SER A 348 3.48 9.91 -9.16
CA SER A 348 4.20 10.82 -8.26
C SER A 348 5.70 10.52 -8.24
N VAL A 349 6.47 11.39 -7.58
CA VAL A 349 7.93 11.30 -7.57
C VAL A 349 8.45 10.02 -6.90
N ILE A 350 7.73 9.49 -5.90
CA ILE A 350 8.17 8.31 -5.15
C ILE A 350 8.25 7.06 -6.05
N PRO A 351 7.19 6.65 -6.78
CA PRO A 351 7.28 5.56 -7.74
C PRO A 351 8.33 5.76 -8.83
N VAL A 352 8.63 7.01 -9.20
CA VAL A 352 9.68 7.32 -10.19
C VAL A 352 11.05 7.04 -9.58
N PHE A 353 11.31 7.49 -8.36
CA PHE A 353 12.56 7.21 -7.65
C PHE A 353 12.74 5.72 -7.38
N GLU A 354 11.69 5.01 -6.98
CA GLU A 354 11.74 3.56 -6.80
C GLU A 354 12.12 2.84 -8.09
N ARG A 355 11.56 3.28 -9.23
CA ARG A 355 11.90 2.73 -10.54
C ARG A 355 13.33 3.06 -10.94
N GLN A 356 13.76 4.30 -10.79
CA GLN A 356 15.13 4.71 -11.11
C GLN A 356 16.15 3.90 -10.30
N ILE A 357 15.96 3.78 -8.98
CA ILE A 357 16.82 2.96 -8.11
C ILE A 357 16.81 1.48 -8.51
N ALA A 358 15.71 0.97 -9.05
CA ALA A 358 15.63 -0.41 -9.55
C ALA A 358 16.32 -0.59 -10.92
N GLU A 359 16.42 0.48 -11.72
CA GLU A 359 17.05 0.49 -13.03
C GLU A 359 18.57 0.74 -12.98
N GLY A 360 19.09 1.27 -11.86
CA GLY A 360 20.53 1.51 -11.62
C GLY A 360 20.81 2.97 -11.34
#